data_AF-A0A4Q3Y1B8-F1
#
_entry.id   AF-A0A4Q3Y1B8-F1
#
_cell.length_a   1.000
_cell.length_b   1.000
_cell.length_c   1.000
_cell.angle_alpha   90.00
_cell.angle_beta   90.00
_cell.angle_gamma   90.00
#
_symmetry.space_group_name_H-M   'P 1'
#
loop_
_entity.id
_entity.type
_entity.pdbx_description
1 polymer ?
#
loop_
_entity_poly.entity_id
_entity_poly.type
_entity_poly.pdbx_seq_one_letter_code
_entity_poly.pdbx_strand_id
1 'polypeptide(L)' 'MKERLIGAAWIGYQLIGLATFVFLMFFDGYSYTWWNWIIAIPANLFLSAIWPIYFLILRPLFGS' A
#
# COMPACT_ATOMS: atom_id res chain seq x y z
N MET A 1 -9.31 -1.50 -28.30
CA MET A 1 -8.70 -2.63 -27.54
C MET A 1 -7.73 -2.11 -26.48
N LYS A 2 -6.86 -1.15 -26.83
CA LYS A 2 -5.95 -0.45 -25.93
C LYS A 2 -6.64 0.16 -24.69
N GLU A 3 -7.85 0.71 -24.87
CA GLU A 3 -8.64 1.36 -23.82
C GLU A 3 -9.05 0.36 -22.72
N ARG A 4 -9.42 -0.86 -23.12
CA ARG A 4 -9.77 -1.95 -22.20
C ARG A 4 -8.55 -2.44 -21.42
N LEU A 5 -7.39 -2.52 -22.06
CA LEU A 5 -6.14 -2.91 -21.40
C LEU A 5 -5.71 -1.88 -20.37
N ILE A 6 -5.82 -0.59 -20.70
CA ILE A 6 -5.54 0.51 -19.75
C ILE A 6 -6.50 0.45 -18.57
N GLY A 7 -7.81 0.25 -18.82
CA GLY A 7 -8.80 0.10 -17.76
C GLY A 7 -8.52 -1.10 -16.85
N ALA A 8 -8.20 -2.26 -17.43
CA ALA A 8 -7.84 -3.45 -16.66
C ALA A 8 -6.55 -3.27 -15.85
N ALA A 9 -5.53 -2.62 -16.43
CA ALA A 9 -4.30 -2.30 -15.72
C ALA A 9 -4.54 -1.33 -14.56
N TRP A 10 -5.42 -0.33 -14.75
CA TRP A 10 -5.83 0.59 -13.69
C TRP A 10 -6.55 -0.13 -12.55
N ILE A 11 -7.51 -1.01 -12.87
CA ILE A 11 -8.20 -1.82 -11.86
C ILE A 11 -7.20 -2.72 -11.12
N GLY A 12 -6.31 -3.40 -11.84
CA GLY A 12 -5.25 -4.21 -11.23
C GLY A 12 -4.36 -3.40 -10.30
N TYR A 13 -3.95 -2.19 -10.70
CA TYR A 13 -3.17 -1.28 -9.86
C TYR A 13 -3.90 -0.94 -8.56
N GLN A 14 -5.20 -0.64 -8.63
CA GLN A 14 -6.01 -0.32 -7.46
C GLN A 14 -6.24 -1.52 -6.55
N LEU A 15 -6.44 -2.72 -7.10
CA LEU A 15 -6.59 -3.95 -6.31
C LEU A 15 -5.31 -4.30 -5.54
N ILE A 16 -4.15 -4.16 -6.18
CA ILE A 16 -2.86 -4.34 -5.51
C ILE A 16 -2.62 -3.26 -4.47
N GLY A 17 -3.00 -2.00 -4.76
CA GLY A 17 -2.97 -0.91 -3.78
C GLY A 17 -3.82 -1.24 -2.54
N LEU A 18 -5.06 -1.70 -2.72
CA LEU A 18 -5.93 -2.11 -1.62
C LEU A 18 -5.35 -3.29 -0.83
N ALA A 19 -4.84 -4.32 -1.51
CA ALA A 19 -4.17 -5.44 -0.86
C ALA A 19 -2.93 -4.99 -0.07
N THR A 20 -2.16 -4.04 -0.62
CA THR A 20 -1.00 -3.45 0.06
C THR A 20 -1.42 -2.69 1.31
N PHE A 21 -2.52 -1.91 1.26
CA PHE A 21 -3.04 -1.23 2.44
C PHE A 21 -3.38 -2.22 3.57
N VAL A 22 -4.09 -3.30 3.23
CA VAL A 22 -4.42 -4.37 4.19
C VAL A 22 -3.15 -5.03 4.74
N PHE A 23 -2.16 -5.31 3.89
CA PHE A 23 -0.87 -5.84 4.30
C PHE A 23 -0.17 -4.93 5.32
N LEU A 24 -0.02 -3.64 5.00
CA LEU A 24 0.61 -2.65 5.88
C LEU A 24 -0.13 -2.50 7.21
N MET A 25 -1.46 -2.59 7.18
CA MET A 25 -2.29 -2.41 8.37
C MET A 25 -2.26 -3.61 9.33
N PHE A 26 -2.04 -4.83 8.85
CA PHE A 26 -2.26 -6.03 9.68
C PHE A 26 -1.14 -7.07 9.64
N PHE A 27 -0.24 -6.98 8.66
CA PHE A 27 0.76 -8.00 8.38
C PHE A 27 2.20 -7.48 8.35
N ASP A 28 2.42 -6.16 8.43
CA ASP A 28 3.76 -5.54 8.42
C ASP A 28 4.34 -5.34 9.85
N GLY A 29 3.79 -6.03 10.85
CA GLY A 29 4.35 -6.07 12.22
C GLY A 29 4.14 -4.81 13.07
N TYR A 30 3.40 -3.82 12.59
CA TYR A 30 3.12 -2.59 13.33
C TYR A 30 2.23 -2.85 14.56
N SER A 31 2.69 -2.41 15.73
CA SER A 31 1.92 -2.54 16.99
C SER A 31 0.94 -1.38 17.14
N TYR A 32 -0.35 -1.68 17.08
CA TYR A 32 -1.41 -0.69 17.22
C TYR A 32 -1.75 -0.42 18.69
N THR A 33 -1.89 0.86 19.02
CA THR A 33 -2.36 1.36 20.31
C THR A 33 -3.59 2.25 20.06
N TRP A 34 -4.38 2.57 21.08
CA TRP A 34 -5.67 3.27 20.90
C TRP A 34 -5.58 4.61 20.13
N TRP A 35 -4.43 5.30 20.15
CA TRP A 35 -4.25 6.61 19.49
C TRP A 35 -3.48 6.54 18.17
N ASN A 36 -2.55 5.57 18.00
CA ASN A 36 -1.63 5.61 16.86
C ASN A 36 -2.30 5.31 15.51
N TRP A 37 -3.51 4.75 15.52
CA TRP A 37 -4.38 4.59 14.34
C TRP A 37 -4.52 5.88 13.53
N ILE A 38 -4.60 7.03 14.20
CA ILE A 38 -4.76 8.35 13.56
C ILE A 38 -3.57 8.67 12.63
N ILE A 39 -2.38 8.14 12.93
CA ILE A 39 -1.17 8.34 12.15
C ILE A 39 -0.93 7.18 11.19
N ALA A 40 -1.09 5.94 11.69
CA ALA A 40 -0.81 4.73 10.94
C ALA A 40 -1.73 4.58 9.71
N ILE A 41 -3.03 4.89 9.85
CA ILE A 41 -3.98 4.77 8.73
C ILE A 41 -3.59 5.70 7.56
N PRO A 42 -3.42 7.03 7.75
CA PRO A 42 -3.01 7.92 6.67
C PRO A 42 -1.65 7.54 6.05
N ALA A 43 -0.67 7.16 6.88
CA ALA A 43 0.65 6.76 6.40
C ALA A 43 0.57 5.51 5.52
N ASN A 44 -0.12 4.47 5.99
CA ASN A 44 -0.30 3.22 5.23
C ASN A 44 -1.13 3.44 3.96
N LEU A 45 -2.14 4.32 4.01
CA LEU A 45 -2.92 4.68 2.83
C LEU A 45 -2.05 5.34 1.77
N PHE A 46 -1.21 6.29 2.17
CA PHE A 46 -0.24 6.93 1.27
C PHE A 46 0.74 5.91 0.67
N LEU A 47 1.37 5.07 1.50
CA LEU A 47 2.31 4.06 1.03
C LEU A 47 1.65 3.03 0.09
N SER A 48 0.39 2.65 0.35
CA SER A 48 -0.36 1.75 -0.51
C SER A 48 -0.70 2.34 -1.88
N ALA A 49 -0.89 3.67 -1.96
CA ALA A 49 -1.12 4.36 -3.23
C ALA A 49 0.14 4.40 -4.11
N ILE A 50 1.32 4.37 -3.48
CA ILE A 50 2.64 4.28 -4.13
C ILE A 50 3.28 2.90 -3.95
N TRP A 51 2.47 1.83 -3.88
CA TRP A 51 2.96 0.47 -3.59
C TRP A 51 4.16 0.01 -4.42
N PRO A 52 4.32 0.34 -5.74
CA PRO A 52 5.49 -0.11 -6.48
C PRO A 52 6.77 0.53 -5.92
N ILE A 53 6.71 1.81 -5.55
CA ILE A 53 7.83 2.54 -4.96
C ILE A 53 8.09 2.03 -3.55
N TYR A 54 7.03 1.76 -2.77
CA TYR A 54 7.18 1.19 -1.43
C TYR A 54 7.93 -0.15 -1.46
N PHE A 55 7.51 -1.11 -2.28
CA PHE A 55 8.14 -2.44 -2.29
C PHE A 55 9.49 -2.48 -3.00
N LEU A 56 9.68 -1.71 -4.07
CA LEU A 56 10.93 -1.77 -4.86
C LEU A 56 12.04 -0.89 -4.29
N ILE A 57 11.70 0.15 -3.51
CA ILE A 57 12.67 1.16 -3.05
C ILE A 57 12.59 1.35 -1.53
N LEU A 58 11.44 1.76 -1.00
CA LEU A 58 11.37 2.18 0.41
C LEU A 58 11.58 1.01 1.37
N ARG A 59 10.94 -0.13 1.13
CA ARG A 59 11.03 -1.32 1.99
C ARG A 59 12.42 -1.97 1.95
N PRO A 60 13.12 -2.07 0.80
CA PRO A 60 14.51 -2.53 0.78
C PRO A 60 15.49 -1.58 1.49
N LEU A 61 15.24 -0.26 1.47
CA LEU A 61 16.15 0.73 2.05
C LEU A 61 15.90 0.98 3.55
N PHE A 62 14.63 0.89 3.98
CA PHE A 62 14.20 1.30 5.32
C PHE A 62 13.42 0.22 6.07
N GLY A 63 12.99 -0.85 5.40
CA GLY A 63 12.32 -1.99 6.02
C GLY A 63 13.36 -2.91 6.66
N SER A 64 13.18 -3.17 7.96
CA SER A 64 14.02 -4.08 8.76
C SER A 64 13.38 -5.46 8.84
#